data_AF-A0A7C2RV96-F1
#
_entry.id   AF-A0A7C2RV96-F1
#
_cell.length_a   1.000
_cell.length_b   1.000
_cell.length_c   1.000
_cell.angle_alpha   90.00
_cell.angle_beta   90.00
_cell.angle_gamma   90.00
#
_symmetry.space_group_name_H-M   'P 1'
#
loop_
_entity.id
_entity.type
_entity.pdbx_description
1 polymer ?
#
loop_
_entity_poly.entity_id
_entity_poly.type
_entity_poly.pdbx_seq_one_letter_code
_entity_poly.pdbx_strand_id
1 'polypeptide(L)'
;DLYYRLNVITITIPPLRERREDILPLVQHFVRKYSQENQRSVAPEVDADVLRLLEDYPWPGNVRELENVIERAVVIAPPDRISVDCVPDDILDPRTAEEFLRRVSGDKLVSPELDLAQGFSFYDEVAKFEINLIRQVLEITGGNQSRAARLLGMNTTTLNSKVKSYNIAVK
;
A
#
# COMPACT_ATOMS: atom_id res chain seq x y z
N ASP A 1 3.47 -16.75 33.33
CA ASP A 1 3.70 -18.19 33.47
C ASP A 1 3.32 -18.98 32.20
N LEU A 2 2.04 -18.97 31.79
CA LEU A 2 1.55 -19.70 30.60
C LEU A 2 2.31 -19.40 29.30
N TYR A 3 2.62 -18.13 29.01
CA TYR A 3 3.41 -17.73 27.84
C TYR A 3 4.76 -18.46 27.77
N TYR A 4 5.46 -18.60 28.90
CA TYR A 4 6.75 -19.30 28.96
C TYR A 4 6.63 -20.81 28.86
N ARG A 5 5.47 -21.39 29.19
CA ARG A 5 5.20 -22.83 29.01
C ARG A 5 4.77 -23.19 27.58
N LEU A 6 4.20 -22.23 26.84
CA LEU A 6 3.84 -22.42 25.44
C LEU A 6 4.98 -22.05 24.49
N ASN A 7 5.80 -21.06 24.87
CA ASN A 7 6.93 -20.60 24.05
C ASN A 7 8.20 -21.44 24.27
N VAL A 8 8.05 -22.77 24.27
CA VAL A 8 9.18 -23.72 24.40
C VAL A 8 9.83 -23.97 23.03
N ILE A 9 9.02 -23.96 21.96
CA ILE A 9 9.49 -24.02 20.57
C ILE A 9 8.71 -22.98 19.78
N THR A 10 9.38 -21.92 19.32
CA THR A 10 8.79 -20.91 18.45
C THR A 10 8.95 -21.32 16.99
N ILE A 11 7.84 -21.54 16.29
CA ILE A 11 7.85 -21.73 14.83
C ILE A 11 7.53 -20.38 14.19
N THR A 12 8.50 -19.80 13.49
CA THR A 12 8.29 -18.57 12.72
C THR A 12 7.82 -18.97 11.32
N ILE A 13 6.60 -18.57 10.96
CA ILE A 13 6.04 -18.85 9.63
C ILE A 13 6.42 -17.68 8.71
N PRO A 14 7.21 -17.91 7.65
CA PRO A 14 7.60 -16.84 6.75
C PRO A 14 6.37 -16.32 5.97
N PRO A 15 6.31 -15.02 5.69
CA PRO A 15 5.27 -14.44 4.84
C PRO A 15 5.38 -14.99 3.41
N LEU A 16 4.28 -14.91 2.65
CA LEU A 16 4.20 -15.48 1.30
C LEU A 16 5.24 -14.87 0.33
N ARG A 17 5.58 -13.60 0.50
CA ARG A 17 6.63 -12.90 -0.28
C ARG A 17 8.03 -13.51 -0.17
N GLU A 18 8.33 -14.20 0.93
CA GLU A 18 9.63 -14.87 1.16
C GLU A 18 9.67 -16.28 0.55
N ARG A 19 8.54 -16.79 0.05
CA ARG A 19 8.35 -18.12 -0.54
C ARG A 19 7.55 -18.04 -1.84
N ARG A 20 8.08 -17.27 -2.80
CA ARG A 20 7.41 -17.04 -4.10
C ARG A 20 7.16 -18.34 -4.88
N GLU A 21 8.02 -19.34 -4.68
CA GLU A 21 7.89 -20.68 -5.26
C GLU A 21 6.60 -21.42 -4.84
N ASP A 22 6.01 -21.07 -3.68
CA ASP A 22 4.75 -21.64 -3.22
C ASP A 22 3.52 -21.04 -3.92
N ILE A 23 3.66 -19.89 -4.59
CA ILE A 23 2.53 -19.15 -5.17
C ILE A 23 1.85 -19.97 -6.27
N LEU A 24 2.62 -20.51 -7.23
CA LEU A 24 2.05 -21.31 -8.32
C LEU A 24 1.29 -22.56 -7.81
N PRO A 25 1.87 -23.42 -6.94
CA PRO A 25 1.15 -24.55 -6.35
C PRO A 25 -0.11 -24.14 -5.57
N LEU A 26 -0.06 -23.05 -4.81
CA LEU A 26 -1.20 -22.52 -4.05
C LEU A 26 -2.32 -22.03 -4.97
N VAL A 27 -1.97 -21.27 -6.00
CA VAL A 27 -2.93 -20.78 -6.99
C VAL A 27 -3.64 -21.96 -7.66
N GLN A 28 -2.88 -22.96 -8.15
CA GLN A 28 -3.47 -24.16 -8.76
C GLN A 28 -4.37 -24.92 -7.80
N HIS A 29 -4.02 -24.98 -6.51
CA HIS A 29 -4.86 -25.59 -5.49
C HIS A 29 -6.19 -24.84 -5.32
N PHE A 30 -6.14 -23.51 -5.15
CA PHE A 30 -7.34 -22.70 -4.96
C PHE A 30 -8.23 -22.67 -6.20
N VAL A 31 -7.66 -22.57 -7.41
CA VAL A 31 -8.42 -22.66 -8.66
C VAL A 31 -9.21 -23.97 -8.72
N ARG A 32 -8.58 -25.11 -8.42
CA ARG A 32 -9.27 -26.42 -8.40
C ARG A 32 -10.36 -26.48 -7.34
N LYS A 33 -10.07 -26.02 -6.12
CA LYS A 33 -11.02 -26.00 -5.00
C LYS A 33 -12.28 -25.21 -5.35
N TYR A 34 -12.12 -23.96 -5.79
CA TYR A 34 -13.24 -23.07 -6.07
C TYR A 34 -13.95 -23.38 -7.39
N SER A 35 -13.27 -23.99 -8.36
CA SER A 35 -13.94 -24.47 -9.59
C SER A 35 -14.90 -25.62 -9.27
N GLN A 36 -14.51 -26.53 -8.37
CA GLN A 36 -15.37 -27.61 -7.89
C GLN A 36 -16.55 -27.09 -7.07
N GLU A 37 -16.30 -26.18 -6.12
CA GLU A 37 -17.35 -25.59 -5.28
C GLU A 37 -18.38 -24.78 -6.10
N ASN A 38 -17.92 -24.04 -7.11
CA ASN A 38 -18.78 -23.21 -7.96
C ASN A 38 -19.34 -23.95 -9.20
N GLN A 39 -19.09 -25.26 -9.33
CA GLN A 39 -19.54 -26.08 -10.47
C GLN A 39 -19.13 -25.52 -11.84
N ARG A 40 -17.97 -24.86 -11.91
CA ARG A 40 -17.45 -24.29 -13.15
C ARG A 40 -16.34 -25.16 -13.72
N SER A 41 -16.38 -25.38 -15.03
CA SER A 41 -15.29 -25.99 -15.79
C SER A 41 -14.21 -24.95 -16.13
N VAL A 42 -13.68 -24.24 -15.13
CA VAL A 42 -12.55 -23.33 -15.36
C VAL A 42 -11.31 -24.19 -15.60
N ALA A 43 -10.63 -23.96 -16.72
CA ALA A 43 -9.35 -24.61 -16.97
C ALA A 43 -8.35 -24.24 -15.86
N PRO A 44 -7.51 -25.18 -15.39
CA PRO A 44 -6.53 -24.93 -14.33
C PRO A 44 -5.36 -24.03 -14.81
N GLU A 45 -5.35 -23.62 -16.09
CA GLU A 45 -4.29 -22.84 -16.68
C GLU A 45 -4.50 -21.35 -16.39
N VAL A 46 -3.61 -20.84 -15.55
CA VAL A 46 -3.44 -19.42 -15.26
C VAL A 46 -2.49 -18.86 -16.30
N ASP A 47 -2.80 -17.69 -16.86
CA ASP A 47 -1.93 -17.03 -17.82
C ASP A 47 -0.55 -16.73 -17.20
N ALA A 48 0.52 -16.82 -18.00
CA ALA A 48 1.88 -16.58 -17.52
C ALA A 48 2.05 -15.13 -17.02
N ASP A 49 1.33 -14.19 -17.64
CA ASP A 49 1.34 -12.78 -17.22
C ASP A 49 0.64 -12.59 -15.87
N VAL A 50 -0.44 -13.32 -15.60
CA VAL A 50 -1.11 -13.33 -14.29
C VAL A 50 -0.19 -13.93 -13.24
N LEU A 51 0.49 -15.04 -13.54
CA LEU A 51 1.40 -15.66 -12.59
C LEU A 51 2.54 -14.71 -12.19
N ARG A 52 3.15 -14.02 -13.16
CA ARG A 52 4.20 -13.01 -12.88
C ARG A 52 3.69 -11.90 -11.98
N LEU A 53 2.50 -11.38 -12.26
CA LEU A 53 1.87 -10.36 -11.43
C LEU A 53 1.66 -10.85 -9.99
N LEU A 54 1.17 -12.09 -9.83
CA LEU A 54 0.97 -12.69 -8.52
C LEU A 54 2.30 -12.94 -7.79
N GLU A 55 3.39 -13.24 -8.51
CA GLU A 55 4.72 -13.45 -7.93
C GLU A 55 5.41 -12.14 -7.48
N ASP A 56 5.15 -11.05 -8.19
CA ASP A 56 5.72 -9.73 -7.89
C ASP A 56 4.96 -8.98 -6.80
N TYR A 57 3.69 -9.33 -6.57
CA TYR A 57 2.88 -8.72 -5.52
C TYR A 57 3.35 -9.14 -4.11
N PRO A 58 3.44 -8.21 -3.13
CA PRO A 58 4.07 -8.48 -1.85
C PRO A 58 3.17 -9.17 -0.81
N TRP A 59 1.91 -9.45 -1.16
CA TRP A 59 0.93 -10.23 -0.36
C TRP A 59 0.85 -9.82 1.13
N PRO A 60 0.45 -8.58 1.46
CA PRO A 60 0.28 -8.17 2.85
C PRO A 60 -0.64 -9.07 3.69
N GLY A 61 -1.69 -9.64 3.09
CA GLY A 61 -2.59 -10.59 3.74
C GLY A 61 -2.15 -12.06 3.60
N ASN A 62 -0.94 -12.31 3.08
CA ASN A 62 -0.36 -13.64 2.86
C ASN A 62 -1.31 -14.57 2.07
N VAL A 63 -1.33 -15.85 2.44
CA VAL A 63 -2.12 -16.91 1.78
C VAL A 63 -3.62 -16.60 1.76
N ARG A 64 -4.15 -15.87 2.76
CA ARG A 64 -5.59 -15.51 2.78
C ARG A 64 -5.96 -14.50 1.72
N GLU A 65 -5.09 -13.52 1.48
CA GLU A 65 -5.31 -12.56 0.40
C GLU A 65 -5.25 -13.27 -0.95
N LEU A 66 -4.24 -14.13 -1.15
CA LEU A 66 -4.14 -14.97 -2.35
C LEU A 66 -5.40 -15.82 -2.56
N GLU A 67 -5.88 -16.49 -1.52
CA GLU A 67 -7.10 -17.31 -1.57
C GLU A 67 -8.32 -16.48 -2.03
N ASN A 68 -8.57 -15.34 -1.40
CA ASN A 68 -9.71 -14.46 -1.73
C ASN A 68 -9.65 -13.93 -3.17
N VAL A 69 -8.44 -13.61 -3.63
CA VAL A 69 -8.20 -13.10 -4.99
C VAL A 69 -8.52 -14.17 -6.01
N ILE A 70 -8.03 -15.40 -5.79
CA ILE A 70 -8.30 -16.52 -6.68
C ILE A 70 -9.77 -16.94 -6.64
N GLU A 71 -10.41 -16.93 -5.47
CA GLU A 71 -11.85 -17.18 -5.34
C GLU A 71 -12.66 -16.20 -6.22
N ARG A 72 -12.39 -14.89 -6.11
CA ARG A 72 -13.05 -13.88 -6.95
C ARG A 72 -12.73 -14.07 -8.44
N ALA A 73 -11.47 -14.34 -8.76
CA ALA A 73 -11.05 -14.58 -10.15
C ALA A 73 -11.81 -15.75 -10.76
N VAL A 74 -12.01 -16.88 -10.05
CA VAL A 74 -12.77 -18.04 -10.53
C VAL A 74 -14.25 -17.72 -10.76
N VAL A 75 -14.85 -16.85 -9.93
CA VAL A 75 -16.25 -16.43 -10.07
C VAL A 75 -16.45 -15.49 -11.27
N ILE A 76 -15.45 -14.69 -11.63
CA ILE A 76 -15.54 -13.70 -12.73
C ILE A 76 -15.05 -14.30 -14.05
N ALA A 77 -14.07 -15.22 -13.99
CA ALA A 77 -13.37 -15.71 -15.16
C ALA A 77 -14.29 -16.46 -16.14
N PRO A 78 -14.04 -16.30 -17.46
CA PRO A 78 -14.63 -17.15 -18.47
C PRO A 78 -14.12 -18.59 -18.31
N PRO A 79 -14.85 -19.60 -18.85
CA PRO A 79 -14.56 -21.01 -18.63
C PRO A 79 -13.18 -21.48 -19.16
N ASP A 80 -12.54 -20.71 -20.04
CA ASP A 80 -11.36 -21.18 -20.78
C ASP A 80 -10.01 -20.77 -20.16
N ARG A 81 -9.95 -19.66 -19.40
CA ARG A 81 -8.71 -19.18 -18.74
C ARG A 81 -8.93 -18.06 -17.73
N ILE A 82 -8.03 -17.94 -16.76
CA ILE A 82 -7.92 -16.76 -15.89
C ILE A 82 -6.97 -15.75 -16.54
N SER A 83 -7.52 -14.67 -17.10
CA SER A 83 -6.75 -13.54 -17.66
C SER A 83 -6.51 -12.46 -16.60
N VAL A 84 -5.63 -11.51 -16.94
CA VAL A 84 -5.29 -10.35 -16.09
C VAL A 84 -6.53 -9.52 -15.72
N ASP A 85 -7.53 -9.45 -16.60
CA ASP A 85 -8.80 -8.76 -16.35
C ASP A 85 -9.65 -9.36 -15.22
N CYS A 86 -9.36 -10.60 -14.81
CA CYS A 86 -10.06 -11.28 -13.72
C CYS A 86 -9.41 -11.03 -12.36
N VAL A 87 -8.22 -10.43 -12.34
CA VAL A 87 -7.48 -10.07 -11.13
C VAL A 87 -7.96 -8.69 -10.65
N PRO A 88 -8.21 -8.49 -9.35
CA PRO A 88 -8.60 -7.19 -8.81
C PRO A 88 -7.59 -6.08 -9.16
N ASP A 89 -8.10 -4.87 -9.44
CA ASP A 89 -7.27 -3.68 -9.73
C ASP A 89 -6.26 -3.36 -8.62
N ASP A 90 -6.58 -3.71 -7.37
CA ASP A 90 -5.70 -3.53 -6.21
C ASP A 90 -4.36 -4.27 -6.34
N ILE A 91 -4.31 -5.33 -7.15
CA ILE A 91 -3.11 -6.15 -7.40
C ILE A 91 -2.41 -5.72 -8.69
N LEU A 92 -3.13 -5.08 -9.61
CA LEU A 92 -2.58 -4.52 -10.85
C LEU A 92 -1.66 -3.32 -10.56
N ASP A 93 -1.88 -2.59 -9.47
CA ASP A 93 -1.00 -1.51 -9.03
C ASP A 93 -0.18 -1.91 -7.79
N PRO A 94 1.14 -2.16 -7.92
CA PRO A 94 2.00 -2.51 -6.79
C PRO A 94 2.05 -1.41 -5.71
N ARG A 95 1.68 -0.16 -6.03
CA ARG A 95 1.63 0.96 -5.07
C ARG A 95 0.55 0.77 -4.00
N THR A 96 -0.56 0.11 -4.35
CA THR A 96 -1.66 -0.15 -3.42
C THR A 96 -1.22 -1.11 -2.31
N ALA A 97 -0.43 -2.12 -2.68
CA ALA A 97 0.14 -3.10 -1.76
C ALA A 97 1.19 -2.46 -0.84
N GLU A 98 2.06 -1.62 -1.40
CA GLU A 98 3.06 -0.85 -0.65
C GLU A 98 2.40 0.09 0.36
N GLU A 99 1.32 0.77 -0.02
CA GLU A 99 0.58 1.65 0.88
C GLU A 99 -0.10 0.86 2.02
N PHE A 100 -0.65 -0.32 1.74
CA PHE A 100 -1.21 -1.19 2.78
C PHE A 100 -0.14 -1.72 3.73
N LEU A 101 0.99 -2.21 3.21
CA LEU A 101 2.13 -2.66 4.03
C LEU A 101 2.67 -1.52 4.90
N ARG A 102 2.76 -0.31 4.36
CA ARG A 102 3.18 0.88 5.10
C ARG A 102 2.21 1.21 6.25
N ARG A 103 0.90 1.11 6.01
CA ARG A 103 -0.13 1.30 7.05
C ARG A 103 -0.07 0.22 8.14
N VAL A 104 0.15 -1.05 7.76
CA VAL A 104 0.13 -2.20 8.70
C VAL A 104 1.43 -2.35 9.48
N SER A 105 2.58 -2.02 8.89
CA SER A 105 3.87 -2.01 9.59
C SER A 105 3.97 -0.92 10.67
N GLY A 106 2.90 -0.15 10.91
CA GLY A 106 2.88 0.89 11.93
C GLY A 106 3.76 2.08 11.59
N ASP A 107 4.17 2.20 10.33
CA ASP A 107 4.88 3.37 9.83
C ASP A 107 3.86 4.49 9.66
N LYS A 108 3.57 5.13 10.79
CA LYS A 108 2.72 6.31 10.91
C LYS A 108 3.04 7.25 9.75
N LEU A 109 1.99 7.64 9.01
CA LEU A 109 1.87 8.88 8.25
C LEU A 109 3.21 9.41 7.74
N VAL A 110 3.51 9.21 6.45
CA VAL A 110 4.58 9.87 5.68
C VAL A 110 5.06 11.20 6.32
N SER A 111 5.92 11.07 7.31
CA SER A 111 7.03 11.98 7.48
C SER A 111 8.05 11.35 6.54
N PRO A 112 8.62 12.12 5.58
CA PRO A 112 9.72 11.59 4.81
C PRO A 112 10.75 11.06 5.81
N GLU A 113 11.17 9.81 5.62
CA GLU A 113 12.09 9.12 6.52
C GLU A 113 13.27 10.05 6.80
N LEU A 114 13.32 10.61 8.01
CA LEU A 114 14.51 11.28 8.50
C LEU A 114 15.53 10.17 8.71
N ASP A 115 16.42 9.99 7.74
CA ASP A 115 17.55 9.07 7.84
C ASP A 115 18.49 9.57 8.95
N LEU A 116 18.21 9.18 10.19
CA LEU A 116 18.95 9.52 11.42
C LEU A 116 20.43 9.11 11.36
N ALA A 117 20.81 8.27 10.39
CA ALA A 117 22.19 7.86 10.17
C ALA A 117 23.02 8.90 9.40
N GLN A 118 22.39 9.76 8.59
CA GLN A 118 23.06 10.89 7.94
C GLN A 118 22.62 12.17 8.64
N GLY A 119 23.52 12.80 9.39
CA GLY A 119 23.21 14.02 10.14
C GLY A 119 22.46 15.04 9.28
N PHE A 120 21.21 15.33 9.66
CA PHE A 120 20.35 16.27 8.96
C PHE A 120 20.19 17.56 9.76
N SER A 121 19.98 18.67 9.05
CA SER A 121 19.65 19.93 9.68
C SER A 121 18.17 19.93 10.06
N PHE A 122 17.88 20.02 11.36
CA PHE A 122 16.52 20.18 11.89
C PHE A 122 15.73 21.30 11.18
N TYR A 123 16.43 22.39 10.83
CA TYR A 123 15.83 23.53 10.15
C TYR A 123 15.32 23.19 8.74
N ASP A 124 15.99 22.30 8.01
CA ASP A 124 15.60 21.93 6.64
C ASP A 124 14.35 21.05 6.65
N GLU A 125 14.23 20.15 7.62
CA GLU A 125 13.07 19.27 7.76
C GLU A 125 11.84 20.01 8.26
N VAL A 126 12.03 20.93 9.23
CA VAL A 126 10.97 21.85 9.64
C VAL A 126 10.53 22.72 8.47
N ALA A 127 11.46 23.21 7.64
CA ALA A 127 11.10 23.99 6.45
C ALA A 127 10.27 23.16 5.44
N LYS A 128 10.66 21.91 5.15
CA LYS A 128 9.88 21.02 4.28
C LYS A 128 8.47 20.78 4.82
N PHE A 129 8.35 20.55 6.12
CA PHE A 129 7.05 20.38 6.78
C PHE A 129 6.19 21.65 6.67
N GLU A 130 6.76 22.81 6.99
CA GLU A 130 6.09 24.10 6.87
C GLU A 130 5.62 24.38 5.43
N ILE A 131 6.45 24.10 4.42
CA ILE A 131 6.11 24.28 3.01
C ILE A 131 4.91 23.44 2.61
N ASN A 132 4.92 22.15 2.97
CA ASN A 132 3.83 21.24 2.64
C ASN A 132 2.52 21.66 3.32
N LEU A 133 2.60 22.04 4.60
CA LEU A 133 1.43 22.47 5.37
C LEU A 133 0.83 23.77 4.80
N ILE A 134 1.67 24.75 4.46
CA ILE A 134 1.22 26.02 3.85
C ILE A 134 0.59 25.76 2.48
N ARG A 135 1.18 24.87 1.66
CA ARG A 135 0.64 24.52 0.34
C ARG A 135 -0.74 23.88 0.43
N GLN A 136 -0.91 22.87 1.29
CA GLN A 136 -2.20 22.21 1.49
C GLN A 136 -3.30 23.18 1.93
N VAL A 137 -2.98 24.08 2.88
CA VAL A 137 -3.97 25.06 3.35
C VAL A 137 -4.30 26.09 2.27
N LEU A 138 -3.33 26.51 1.45
CA LEU A 138 -3.58 27.41 0.32
C LEU A 138 -4.46 26.74 -0.75
N GLU A 139 -4.28 25.45 -1.01
CA GLU A 139 -5.14 24.69 -1.93
C GLU A 139 -6.59 24.63 -1.44
N ILE A 140 -6.81 24.26 -0.17
CA ILE A 140 -8.16 24.19 0.45
C ILE A 140 -8.84 25.56 0.45
N THR A 141 -8.07 26.63 0.59
CA THR A 141 -8.60 28.00 0.64
C THR A 141 -8.64 28.69 -0.72
N GLY A 142 -8.27 28.00 -1.81
CA GLY A 142 -8.28 28.54 -3.17
C GLY A 142 -7.37 29.75 -3.34
N GLY A 143 -6.19 29.75 -2.70
CA GLY A 143 -5.21 30.85 -2.78
C GLY A 143 -5.50 32.05 -1.88
N ASN A 144 -6.58 32.04 -1.09
CA ASN A 144 -6.90 33.13 -0.19
C ASN A 144 -5.99 33.15 1.05
N GLN A 145 -4.92 33.95 0.99
CA GLN A 145 -3.89 34.07 2.03
C GLN A 145 -4.45 34.52 3.40
N SER A 146 -5.47 35.39 3.43
CA SER A 146 -6.06 35.84 4.70
C SER A 146 -6.84 34.72 5.39
N ARG A 147 -7.52 33.88 4.60
CA ARG A 147 -8.25 32.70 5.10
C ARG A 147 -7.28 31.60 5.51
N ALA A 148 -6.23 31.36 4.71
CA ALA A 148 -5.17 30.41 5.01
C ALA A 148 -4.44 30.74 6.33
N ALA A 149 -4.09 32.01 6.54
CA ALA A 149 -3.40 32.46 7.76
C ALA A 149 -4.25 32.22 9.02
N ARG A 150 -5.56 32.48 8.93
CA ARG A 150 -6.51 32.22 10.01
C ARG A 150 -6.62 30.73 10.33
N LEU A 151 -6.63 29.88 9.30
CA LEU A 151 -6.72 28.42 9.46
C LEU A 151 -5.45 27.83 10.04
N LEU A 152 -4.28 28.40 9.70
CA LEU A 152 -2.99 28.03 10.27
C LEU A 152 -2.71 28.68 11.64
N GLY A 153 -3.61 29.51 12.15
CA GLY A 153 -3.45 30.19 13.44
C GLY A 153 -2.30 31.22 13.48
N MET A 154 -1.90 31.78 12.33
CA MET A 154 -0.82 32.76 12.24
C MET A 154 -1.28 34.08 11.62
N ASN A 155 -0.50 35.15 11.82
CA ASN A 155 -0.79 36.45 11.20
C ASN A 155 -0.58 36.38 9.67
N THR A 156 -1.39 37.12 8.92
CA THR A 156 -1.29 37.23 7.46
C THR A 156 0.08 37.70 6.99
N THR A 157 0.71 38.62 7.74
CA THR A 157 2.05 39.13 7.47
C THR A 157 3.12 38.03 7.60
N THR A 158 2.97 37.15 8.60
CA THR A 158 3.87 36.01 8.83
C THR A 158 3.73 34.96 7.74
N LEU A 159 2.50 34.65 7.34
CA LEU A 159 2.24 33.73 6.24
C LEU A 159 2.81 34.26 4.92
N ASN A 160 2.58 35.54 4.61
CA ASN A 160 3.08 36.16 3.37
C ASN A 160 4.61 36.16 3.32
N SER A 161 5.26 36.44 4.45
CA SER A 161 6.72 36.34 4.56
C SER A 161 7.22 34.91 4.30
N LYS A 162 6.57 33.89 4.89
CA LYS A 162 6.92 32.47 4.65
C LYS A 162 6.67 32.02 3.22
N VAL A 163 5.56 32.43 2.60
CA VAL A 163 5.23 32.13 1.19
C VAL A 163 6.29 32.69 0.24
N LYS A 164 6.79 33.91 0.52
CA LYS A 164 7.90 34.52 -0.24
C LYS A 164 9.22 33.81 -0.01
N SER A 165 9.59 33.56 1.25
CA SER A 165 10.85 32.90 1.60
C SER A 165 10.96 31.49 1.03
N TYR A 166 9.84 30.77 0.97
CA TYR A 166 9.79 29.40 0.45
C TYR A 166 9.39 29.31 -1.04
N ASN A 167 9.24 30.45 -1.72
CA ASN A 167 8.88 30.54 -3.14
C ASN A 167 7.66 29.67 -3.51
N ILE A 168 6.62 29.70 -2.69
CA ILE A 168 5.41 28.89 -2.89
C ILE A 168 4.54 29.58 -3.94
N ALA A 169 4.39 28.95 -5.11
CA ALA A 169 3.53 29.47 -6.18
C ALA A 169 2.06 29.44 -5.73
N VAL A 170 1.48 30.63 -5.55
CA VAL A 170 0.04 30.79 -5.30
C VAL A 170 -0.64 30.85 -6.66
N LYS A 171 -1.50 29.86 -6.96
CA LYS A 171 -2.41 29.91 -8.11
C LYS A 171 -3.64 30.75 -7.78
#